data_AF-A0AB74VG99-F1
#
_entry.id   AF-A0AB74VG99-F1
#
_cell.length_a   1.000
_cell.length_b   1.000
_cell.length_c   1.000
_cell.angle_alpha   90.00
_cell.angle_beta   90.00
_cell.angle_gamma   90.00
#
_symmetry.space_group_name_H-M   'P 1'
#
loop_
_entity.id
_entity.type
_entity.pdbx_description
1 polymer ?
#
loop_
_entity_poly.entity_id
_entity_poly.type
_entity_poly.pdbx_seq_one_letter_code
_entity_poly.pdbx_strand_id
1 'polypeptide(L)'
;MDKEPYNEYLVVMPTGNCKGFNDIEGVKAYINMYYELRLDDVFHKDGYNDATEIGGDEYRYNVFTQLGAEEGAKCEIYKTVSFIEEINKELVFEDEKEEIISKLCEAKINFNIYDYSLDAVLANIQEVEYMDDYGTKISRM
;
A
#
# COMPACT_ATOMS: atom_id res chain seq x y z
N MET A 1 -11.44 24.52 -5.18
CA MET A 1 -11.80 24.26 -3.78
C MET A 1 -10.51 23.81 -3.09
N ASP A 2 -9.89 24.64 -2.26
CA ASP A 2 -8.63 24.31 -1.56
C ASP A 2 -8.93 23.39 -0.37
N LYS A 3 -9.25 22.12 -0.63
CA LYS A 3 -9.28 21.10 0.43
C LYS A 3 -7.89 20.50 0.54
N GLU A 4 -7.20 20.84 1.62
CA GLU A 4 -5.95 20.17 1.97
C GLU A 4 -6.25 18.72 2.40
N PRO A 5 -5.44 17.74 1.98
CA PRO A 5 -5.61 16.37 2.45
C PRO A 5 -5.32 16.28 3.94
N TYR A 6 -6.15 15.55 4.69
CA TYR A 6 -5.90 15.31 6.12
C TYR A 6 -4.62 14.51 6.33
N ASN A 7 -4.33 13.58 5.42
CA ASN A 7 -3.20 12.66 5.49
C ASN A 7 -2.07 13.12 4.55
N GLU A 8 -0.84 13.21 5.05
CA GLU A 8 0.33 13.58 4.23
C GLU A 8 0.70 12.49 3.21
N TYR A 9 0.60 11.23 3.61
CA TYR A 9 0.97 10.06 2.82
C TYR A 9 -0.25 9.20 2.52
N LEU A 10 -0.29 8.66 1.31
CA LEU A 10 -1.23 7.66 0.85
C LEU A 10 -0.49 6.37 0.54
N VAL A 11 -0.88 5.28 1.18
CA VAL A 11 -0.39 3.93 0.88
C VAL A 11 -1.42 3.24 0.01
N VAL A 12 -1.00 2.79 -1.17
CA VAL A 12 -1.78 1.96 -2.08
C VAL A 12 -1.33 0.51 -1.87
N MET A 13 -2.24 -0.36 -1.45
CA MET A 13 -1.99 -1.79 -1.30
C MET A 13 -2.08 -2.49 -2.67
N PRO A 14 -1.49 -3.70 -2.83
CA PRO A 14 -1.63 -4.52 -4.04
C PRO A 14 -3.08 -4.74 -4.50
N THR A 15 -4.01 -4.77 -3.54
CA THR A 15 -5.46 -4.88 -3.78
C THR A 15 -6.13 -3.61 -4.31
N GLY A 16 -5.36 -2.53 -4.50
CA GLY A 16 -5.84 -1.19 -4.87
C GLY A 16 -6.43 -0.39 -3.71
N ASN A 17 -6.63 -1.02 -2.54
CA ASN A 17 -7.13 -0.31 -1.37
C ASN A 17 -6.12 0.73 -0.89
N CYS A 18 -6.62 1.88 -0.45
CA CYS A 18 -5.81 2.99 0.01
C CYS A 18 -5.94 3.23 1.51
N LYS A 19 -4.86 3.71 2.12
CA LYS A 19 -4.85 4.14 3.51
C LYS A 19 -3.99 5.39 3.71
N GLY A 20 -4.51 6.34 4.46
CA GLY A 20 -3.83 7.60 4.77
C GLY A 20 -3.01 7.55 6.06
N PHE A 21 -1.89 8.26 6.07
CA PHE A 21 -1.01 8.46 7.22
C PHE A 21 -0.47 9.89 7.26
N ASN A 22 -0.19 10.38 8.47
CA ASN A 22 0.43 11.70 8.67
C ASN A 22 1.95 11.66 8.80
N ASP A 23 2.53 10.48 8.96
CA ASP A 23 3.95 10.31 9.14
C ASP A 23 4.44 9.02 8.48
N ILE A 24 5.69 9.05 8.02
CA ILE A 24 6.30 7.94 7.29
C ILE A 24 6.56 6.72 8.19
N GLU A 25 6.77 6.92 9.49
CA GLU A 25 7.01 5.82 10.43
C GLU A 25 5.74 4.97 10.62
N GLY A 26 4.57 5.61 10.67
CA GLY A 26 3.27 4.95 10.66
C GLY A 26 3.02 4.17 9.37
N VAL A 27 3.44 4.71 8.22
CA VAL A 27 3.39 4.00 6.93
C VAL A 27 4.24 2.72 6.99
N LYS A 28 5.49 2.82 7.43
CA LYS A 28 6.41 1.68 7.55
C LYS A 28 5.87 0.60 8.47
N ALA A 29 5.39 0.99 9.65
CA ALA A 29 4.81 0.06 10.62
C ALA A 29 3.59 -0.67 10.02
N TYR A 30 2.76 0.04 9.26
CA TYR A 30 1.59 -0.55 8.60
C TYR A 30 1.99 -1.54 7.50
N ILE A 31 2.93 -1.19 6.61
CA ILE A 31 3.35 -2.08 5.54
C ILE A 31 4.04 -3.33 6.09
N ASN A 32 4.89 -3.19 7.11
CA ASN A 32 5.47 -4.34 7.80
C ASN A 32 4.39 -5.26 8.39
N MET A 33 3.40 -4.69 9.08
CA MET A 33 2.31 -5.48 9.64
C MET A 33 1.43 -6.14 8.55
N TYR A 34 1.20 -5.46 7.42
CA TYR A 34 0.48 -6.03 6.29
C TYR A 34 1.15 -7.32 5.80
N TYR A 35 2.47 -7.27 5.57
CA TYR A 35 3.20 -8.44 5.08
C TYR A 35 3.37 -9.55 6.12
N GLU A 36 3.54 -9.22 7.41
CA GLU A 36 3.55 -10.24 8.47
C GLU A 36 2.19 -10.96 8.59
N LEU A 37 1.07 -10.24 8.47
CA LEU A 37 -0.25 -10.86 8.46
C LEU A 37 -0.49 -11.73 7.22
N ARG A 38 -0.03 -11.29 6.04
CA ARG A 38 -0.10 -12.09 4.81
C ARG A 38 0.74 -13.36 4.91
N LEU A 39 1.93 -13.25 5.50
CA LEU A 39 2.80 -14.39 5.78
C LEU A 39 2.08 -15.41 6.68
N ASP A 40 1.48 -14.95 7.79
CA ASP A 40 0.69 -15.80 8.69
C ASP A 40 -0.52 -16.46 7.98
N ASP A 41 -1.23 -15.74 7.11
CA ASP A 41 -2.36 -16.29 6.36
C ASP A 41 -1.95 -17.44 5.42
N VAL A 42 -0.81 -17.29 4.73
CA VAL A 42 -0.24 -18.35 3.87
C VAL A 42 0.12 -19.57 4.73
N PHE A 43 0.73 -19.36 5.90
CA PHE A 43 1.05 -20.45 6.83
C PHE A 43 -0.20 -21.24 7.27
N HIS A 44 -1.29 -20.55 7.61
CA HIS A 44 -2.49 -21.18 8.14
C HIS A 44 -3.39 -21.82 7.07
N LYS A 45 -3.40 -21.30 5.84
CA LYS A 45 -4.23 -21.83 4.74
C LYS A 45 -3.66 -23.07 4.07
N ASP A 46 -2.36 -23.07 3.78
CA ASP A 46 -1.76 -24.14 2.97
C ASP A 46 -1.25 -25.33 3.79
N GLY A 47 -1.40 -25.30 5.12
CA GLY A 47 -0.94 -26.40 5.97
C GLY A 47 0.56 -26.67 5.77
N TYR A 48 1.36 -25.61 5.57
CA TYR A 48 2.80 -25.69 5.42
C TYR A 48 3.42 -26.19 6.73
N ASN A 49 3.49 -27.51 6.85
CA ASN A 49 3.85 -28.24 8.05
C ASN A 49 5.37 -28.50 8.14
N ASP A 50 6.19 -27.70 7.46
CA ASP A 50 7.63 -27.99 7.32
C ASP A 50 8.55 -26.77 7.45
N ALA A 51 8.15 -25.79 8.26
CA ALA A 51 9.02 -24.68 8.68
C ALA A 51 10.30 -25.15 9.43
N THR A 52 10.48 -26.45 9.62
CA THR A 52 11.68 -27.08 10.20
C THR A 52 12.73 -27.51 9.17
N GLU A 53 12.40 -27.65 7.87
CA GLU A 53 13.33 -28.16 6.86
C GLU A 53 14.03 -27.09 6.02
N ILE A 54 13.46 -25.88 5.91
CA ILE A 54 14.04 -24.75 5.17
C ILE A 54 14.48 -23.70 6.20
N GLY A 55 15.76 -23.33 6.21
CA GLY A 55 16.30 -22.36 7.17
C GLY A 55 15.44 -21.08 7.21
N GLY A 56 15.15 -20.57 8.41
CA GLY A 56 14.05 -19.62 8.66
C GLY A 56 14.03 -18.32 7.84
N ASP A 57 15.15 -17.93 7.22
CA ASP A 57 15.24 -16.73 6.38
C ASP A 57 14.96 -17.02 4.88
N GLU A 58 15.29 -18.20 4.35
CA GLU A 58 14.96 -18.60 2.97
C GLU A 58 13.45 -18.74 2.76
N TYR A 59 12.72 -19.13 3.81
CA TYR A 59 11.28 -19.33 3.73
C TYR A 59 10.50 -18.02 3.58
N ARG A 60 10.82 -16.99 4.38
CA ARG A 60 10.20 -15.66 4.26
C ARG A 60 10.40 -15.09 2.87
N TYR A 61 11.61 -15.24 2.33
CA TYR A 61 11.94 -14.83 0.98
C TYR A 61 11.05 -15.54 -0.07
N ASN A 62 10.83 -16.84 0.06
CA ASN A 62 9.97 -17.61 -0.85
C ASN A 62 8.50 -17.16 -0.78
N VAL A 63 7.95 -16.95 0.43
CA VAL A 63 6.57 -16.47 0.58
C VAL A 63 6.42 -15.07 0.02
N PHE A 64 7.35 -14.15 0.27
CA PHE A 64 7.28 -12.81 -0.31
C PHE A 64 7.50 -12.81 -1.83
N THR A 65 8.30 -13.74 -2.36
CA THR A 65 8.43 -13.95 -3.81
C THR A 65 7.11 -14.44 -4.41
N GLN A 66 6.44 -15.40 -3.76
CA GLN A 66 5.12 -15.87 -4.18
C GLN A 66 4.07 -14.78 -4.07
N LEU A 67 3.99 -14.05 -2.95
CA LEU A 67 3.07 -12.94 -2.78
C LEU A 67 3.32 -11.83 -3.82
N GLY A 68 4.58 -11.53 -4.15
CA GLY A 68 4.91 -10.61 -5.24
C GLY A 68 4.45 -11.12 -6.61
N ALA A 69 4.46 -12.43 -6.85
CA ALA A 69 3.98 -13.06 -8.08
C ALA A 69 2.44 -13.19 -8.14
N GLU A 70 1.78 -13.42 -7.00
CA GLU A 70 0.34 -13.66 -6.88
C GLU A 70 -0.48 -12.38 -6.69
N GLU A 71 -0.06 -11.49 -5.79
CA GLU A 71 -0.79 -10.25 -5.49
C GLU A 71 -0.48 -9.15 -6.51
N GLY A 72 0.67 -9.21 -7.16
CA GLY A 72 1.12 -8.20 -8.12
C GLY A 72 1.44 -6.87 -7.43
N ALA A 73 2.64 -6.36 -7.68
CA ALA A 73 3.17 -5.11 -7.13
C ALA A 73 3.31 -5.07 -5.58
N LYS A 74 4.24 -4.24 -5.13
CA LYS A 74 4.45 -3.93 -3.71
C LYS A 74 3.42 -2.90 -3.25
N CYS A 75 3.26 -2.73 -1.94
CA CYS A 75 2.64 -1.49 -1.43
C CYS A 75 3.42 -0.27 -1.96
N GLU A 76 2.70 0.69 -2.54
CA GLU A 76 3.27 1.91 -3.09
C GLU A 76 2.90 3.10 -2.18
N ILE A 77 3.83 4.03 -2.01
CA ILE A 77 3.64 5.20 -1.14
C ILE A 77 3.69 6.46 -1.99
N TYR A 78 2.67 7.30 -1.83
CA TYR A 78 2.59 8.59 -2.51
C TYR A 78 2.37 9.72 -1.51
N LYS A 79 2.78 10.94 -1.88
CA LYS A 79 2.25 12.14 -1.23
C LYS A 79 0.80 12.32 -1.65
N THR A 80 -0.12 12.45 -0.69
CA THR A 80 -1.55 12.59 -0.99
C THR A 80 -1.81 13.84 -1.85
N VAL A 81 -1.05 14.92 -1.62
CA VAL A 81 -1.13 16.14 -2.43
C VAL A 81 -0.79 15.87 -3.89
N SER A 82 0.30 15.14 -4.17
CA SER A 82 0.70 14.78 -5.54
C SER A 82 -0.35 13.92 -6.24
N PHE A 83 -1.02 13.03 -5.48
CA PHE A 83 -2.16 12.26 -6.00
C PHE A 83 -3.34 13.17 -6.40
N ILE A 84 -3.72 14.10 -5.54
CA ILE A 84 -4.80 15.06 -5.82
C ILE A 84 -4.45 15.96 -7.01
N GLU A 85 -3.20 16.41 -7.12
CA GLU A 85 -2.73 17.21 -8.25
C GLU A 85 -2.84 16.45 -9.57
N GLU A 86 -2.51 15.16 -9.59
CA GLU A 86 -2.57 14.35 -10.80
C GLU A 86 -4.00 14.00 -11.20
N ILE A 87 -4.86 13.68 -10.23
CA ILE A 87 -6.32 13.56 -10.43
C ILE A 87 -6.86 14.80 -11.13
N ASN A 88 -6.51 16.00 -10.64
CA ASN A 88 -7.02 17.25 -11.17
C ASN A 88 -6.66 17.47 -12.64
N LYS A 89 -5.50 16.97 -13.08
CA LYS A 89 -5.03 17.07 -14.47
C LYS A 89 -5.66 16.03 -15.40
N GLU A 90 -5.66 14.76 -14.97
CA GLU A 90 -5.98 13.62 -15.85
C GLU A 90 -7.48 13.36 -15.98
N LEU A 91 -8.25 13.53 -14.90
CA LEU A 91 -9.69 13.28 -14.96
C LEU A 91 -10.41 14.44 -15.64
N VAL A 92 -11.35 14.10 -16.53
CA VAL A 92 -12.12 15.08 -17.32
C VAL A 92 -13.46 15.41 -16.64
N PHE A 93 -14.04 14.46 -15.91
CA PHE A 93 -15.33 14.62 -15.25
C PHE A 93 -15.17 15.26 -13.88
N GLU A 94 -15.75 16.45 -13.71
CA GLU A 94 -15.59 17.24 -12.48
C GLU A 94 -16.29 16.60 -11.27
N ASP A 95 -17.47 16.02 -11.45
CA ASP A 95 -18.22 15.36 -10.36
C ASP A 95 -17.43 14.17 -9.78
N GLU A 96 -16.77 13.39 -10.65
CA GLU A 96 -15.92 12.26 -10.26
C GLU A 96 -14.66 12.74 -9.54
N LYS A 97 -14.02 13.82 -10.04
CA LYS A 97 -12.90 14.46 -9.35
C LYS A 97 -13.28 14.93 -7.95
N GLU A 98 -14.37 15.65 -7.81
CA GLU A 98 -14.82 16.17 -6.52
C GLU A 98 -15.10 15.04 -5.53
N GLU A 99 -15.70 13.93 -5.99
CA GLU A 99 -15.93 12.75 -5.16
C GLU A 99 -14.61 12.14 -4.67
N ILE A 100 -13.68 11.86 -5.59
CA ILE A 100 -12.40 11.22 -5.25
C ILE A 100 -11.58 12.12 -4.32
N ILE A 101 -11.44 13.41 -4.65
CA ILE A 101 -10.71 14.38 -3.82
C ILE A 101 -11.35 14.47 -2.44
N SER A 102 -12.68 14.48 -2.34
CA SER A 102 -13.35 14.50 -1.04
C SER A 102 -12.98 13.28 -0.20
N LYS A 103 -12.90 12.07 -0.78
CA LYS A 103 -12.48 10.85 -0.07
C LYS A 103 -11.02 10.90 0.36
N LEU A 104 -10.13 11.44 -0.47
CA LEU A 104 -8.70 11.60 -0.14
C LEU A 104 -8.45 12.64 0.96
N CYS A 105 -9.34 13.62 1.10
CA CYS A 105 -9.27 14.63 2.15
C CYS A 105 -9.82 14.16 3.51
N GLU A 106 -10.47 12.99 3.59
CA GLU A 106 -10.96 12.44 4.86
C GLU A 106 -9.83 11.89 5.73
N ALA A 107 -9.98 12.00 7.05
CA ALA A 107 -9.05 11.39 7.98
C ALA A 107 -8.98 9.87 7.84
N LYS A 108 -10.15 9.23 7.62
CA LYS A 108 -10.25 7.80 7.34
C LYS A 108 -10.50 7.59 5.86
N ILE A 109 -9.43 7.34 5.12
CA ILE A 109 -9.52 7.00 3.70
C ILE A 109 -10.09 5.60 3.56
N ASN A 110 -11.26 5.49 2.92
CA ASN A 110 -11.86 4.24 2.46
C ASN A 110 -12.09 4.34 0.96
N PHE A 111 -11.08 3.94 0.19
CA PHE A 111 -10.96 4.24 -1.22
C PHE A 111 -10.17 3.11 -1.88
N ASN A 112 -10.57 2.71 -3.09
CA ASN A 112 -9.85 1.75 -3.90
C ASN A 112 -9.59 2.37 -5.28
N ILE A 113 -8.33 2.35 -5.72
CA ILE A 113 -7.94 2.99 -7.00
C ILE A 113 -8.55 2.29 -8.22
N TYR A 114 -8.81 0.99 -8.14
CA TYR A 114 -9.33 0.21 -9.26
C TYR A 114 -10.82 0.48 -9.51
N ASP A 115 -11.56 0.87 -8.47
CA ASP A 115 -12.96 1.29 -8.61
C ASP A 115 -13.11 2.52 -9.52
N TYR A 116 -12.04 3.33 -9.63
CA TYR A 116 -11.97 4.55 -10.42
C TYR A 116 -10.97 4.48 -11.58
N SER A 117 -10.38 3.30 -11.86
CA SER A 117 -9.35 3.11 -12.90
C SER A 117 -8.17 4.10 -12.81
N LEU A 118 -7.70 4.37 -11.59
CA LEU A 118 -6.65 5.35 -11.31
C LEU A 118 -5.24 4.76 -11.33
N ASP A 119 -5.11 3.47 -11.65
CA ASP A 119 -3.84 2.78 -11.84
C ASP A 119 -2.97 3.46 -12.93
N ALA A 120 -3.60 3.93 -14.01
CA ALA A 120 -2.90 4.69 -15.05
C ALA A 120 -2.46 6.09 -14.58
N VAL A 121 -3.24 6.71 -13.69
CA VAL A 121 -2.94 8.05 -13.13
C VAL A 121 -1.73 7.95 -12.20
N LEU A 122 -1.65 6.87 -11.42
CA LEU A 122 -0.53 6.61 -10.50
C LEU A 122 0.82 6.50 -11.20
N ALA A 123 0.86 6.00 -12.45
CA ALA A 123 2.09 5.85 -13.20
C ALA A 123 2.83 7.18 -13.45
N ASN A 124 2.13 8.32 -13.35
CA ASN A 124 2.70 9.66 -13.53
C ASN A 124 3.21 10.27 -12.21
N ILE A 125 2.95 9.63 -11.07
CA ILE A 125 3.26 10.16 -9.74
C ILE A 125 4.58 9.54 -9.27
N GLN A 126 5.49 10.40 -8.82
CA GLN A 126 6.71 9.93 -8.17
C GLN A 126 6.37 9.25 -6.84
N GLU A 127 6.67 7.96 -6.74
CA GLU A 127 6.61 7.21 -5.48
C GLU A 127 7.60 7.81 -4.47
N VAL A 128 7.20 7.86 -3.20
CA VAL A 128 8.11 8.16 -2.10
C VAL A 128 9.04 6.96 -1.94
N GLU A 129 10.28 7.07 -2.45
CA GLU A 129 11.31 6.06 -2.23
C GLU A 129 11.56 5.87 -0.73
N TYR A 130 11.46 4.62 -0.29
CA TYR A 130 11.94 4.20 1.02
C TYR A 130 12.70 2.88 0.82
N MET A 131 13.88 2.77 1.44
CA MET A 131 14.75 1.59 1.38
C MET A 131 14.83 0.93 2.76
N ASP A 132 13.70 0.46 3.27
CA ASP A 132 13.73 -0.47 4.41
C ASP A 132 13.34 -1.85 3.88
N ASP A 133 14.17 -2.86 4.17
CA ASP A 133 13.88 -4.27 3.87
C ASP A 133 12.65 -4.70 4.69
N TYR A 134 11.47 -4.63 4.07
CA TYR A 134 10.24 -5.08 4.70
C TYR A 134 10.24 -6.60 4.89
N GLY A 135 9.67 -7.04 6.02
CA GLY A 135 9.74 -8.44 6.42
C GLY A 135 11.02 -8.83 7.18
N THR A 136 11.84 -7.85 7.57
CA THR A 136 12.92 -8.07 8.54
C THR A 136 12.30 -8.52 9.87
N LYS A 137 12.72 -9.69 10.37
CA LYS A 137 12.24 -10.26 11.64
C LYS A 137 12.43 -9.23 12.76
N ILE A 138 11.32 -8.70 13.29
CA ILE A 138 11.37 -7.87 14.50
C ILE A 138 11.75 -8.81 15.65
N SER A 139 13.04 -8.82 16.00
CA SER A 139 13.52 -9.56 17.16
C SER A 139 12.98 -8.86 18.40
N ARG A 140 11.98 -9.46 19.07
CA ARG A 140 11.58 -9.02 20.40
C ARG A 140 12.78 -9.19 21.34
N MET A 141 13.32 -8.09 21.85
CA MET A 141 14.16 -8.09 23.05
C MET A 141 13.35 -8.50 24.27
#